data_AF-A0A934FEA3-F1
#
_entry.id   AF-A0A934FEA3-F1
#
_cell.length_a   1.000
_cell.length_b   1.000
_cell.length_c   1.000
_cell.angle_alpha   90.00
_cell.angle_beta   90.00
_cell.angle_gamma   90.00
#
_symmetry.space_group_name_H-M   'P 1'
#
loop_
_entity.id
_entity.type
_entity.pdbx_description
1 polymer ?
#
loop_
_entity_poly.entity_id
_entity_poly.type
_entity_poly.pdbx_seq_one_letter_code
_entity_poly.pdbx_strand_id
1 'polypeptide(L)' 'SRKLKKRDFRKLWNVQINAATRENGLSYSKFIAGLKKKKIELDRKILAELAERHPNVLKKIIEAVK' A
#
# COMPACT_ATOMS: atom_id res chain seq x y z
N SER A 1 10.73 -11.40 -20.48
CA SER A 1 9.37 -11.06 -20.98
C SER A 1 8.76 -9.90 -20.21
N ARG A 2 8.17 -8.88 -20.89
CA ARG A 2 7.55 -7.68 -20.26
C ARG A 2 6.54 -8.01 -19.14
N LYS A 3 5.83 -9.14 -19.25
CA LYS A 3 4.88 -9.65 -18.24
C LYS A 3 5.53 -9.94 -16.88
N LEU A 4 6.74 -10.49 -16.87
CA LEU A 4 7.46 -10.84 -15.63
C LEU A 4 7.86 -9.58 -14.87
N LYS A 5 8.47 -8.59 -15.56
CA LYS A 5 8.84 -7.31 -14.96
C LYS A 5 7.66 -6.65 -14.23
N LYS A 6 6.47 -6.61 -14.84
CA LYS A 6 5.25 -6.06 -14.20
C LYS A 6 4.85 -6.82 -12.92
N ARG A 7 4.99 -8.14 -12.92
CA ARG A 7 4.72 -8.97 -11.73
C ARG A 7 5.73 -8.70 -10.63
N ASP A 8 6.99 -8.56 -10.97
CA ASP A 8 8.07 -8.36 -10.01
C ASP A 8 7.96 -6.98 -9.33
N PHE A 9 7.62 -5.92 -10.08
CA PHE A 9 7.30 -4.61 -9.49
C PHE A 9 6.08 -4.68 -8.56
N ARG A 10 5.02 -5.40 -8.95
CA ARG A 10 3.84 -5.55 -8.09
C ARG A 10 4.19 -6.30 -6.79
N LYS A 11 5.08 -7.29 -6.84
CA LYS A 11 5.60 -7.95 -5.62
C LYS A 11 6.37 -6.96 -4.75
N LEU A 12 7.25 -6.15 -5.34
CA LEU A 12 8.01 -5.13 -4.62
C LEU A 12 7.08 -4.13 -3.91
N TRP A 13 6.08 -3.59 -4.62
CA TRP A 13 5.12 -2.66 -4.02
C TRP A 13 4.32 -3.28 -2.88
N ASN A 14 3.92 -4.55 -3.00
CA ASN A 14 3.25 -5.25 -1.89
C ASN A 14 4.15 -5.33 -0.66
N VAL A 15 5.46 -5.57 -0.82
CA VAL A 15 6.42 -5.64 0.28
C VAL A 15 6.60 -4.27 0.94
N GLN A 16 6.79 -3.21 0.14
CA GLN A 16 6.93 -1.84 0.66
C GLN A 16 5.68 -1.39 1.43
N ILE A 17 4.49 -1.60 0.86
CA ILE A 17 3.22 -1.25 1.54
C ILE A 17 3.06 -2.10 2.81
N ASN A 18 3.39 -3.40 2.77
CA ASN A 18 3.28 -4.25 3.94
C ASN A 18 4.17 -3.78 5.10
N ALA A 19 5.41 -3.37 4.80
CA ALA A 19 6.31 -2.82 5.81
C ALA A 19 5.71 -1.55 6.45
N ALA A 20 5.28 -0.60 5.63
CA ALA A 20 4.72 0.66 6.13
C ALA A 20 3.39 0.49 6.88
N THR A 21 2.52 -0.43 6.44
CA THR A 21 1.29 -0.75 7.17
C THR A 21 1.57 -1.40 8.53
N ARG A 22 2.58 -2.28 8.59
CA ARG A 22 2.99 -2.96 9.83
C ARG A 22 3.52 -2.00 10.88
N GLU A 23 4.32 -1.02 10.47
CA GLU A 23 4.80 0.04 11.39
C GLU A 23 3.66 0.83 12.03
N ASN A 24 2.51 0.93 11.35
CA ASN A 24 1.30 1.59 11.84
C ASN A 24 0.31 0.62 12.52
N GLY A 25 0.73 -0.62 12.81
CA GLY A 25 -0.08 -1.63 13.51
C GLY A 25 -1.21 -2.24 12.68
N LEU A 26 -1.17 -2.13 11.35
CA LEU A 26 -2.17 -2.70 10.44
C LEU A 26 -1.51 -3.74 9.52
N SER A 27 -2.22 -4.82 9.18
CA SER A 27 -1.72 -5.75 8.17
C SER A 27 -2.11 -5.31 6.76
N TYR A 28 -1.27 -5.62 5.76
CA TYR A 28 -1.56 -5.35 4.35
C TYR A 28 -2.97 -5.79 3.93
N SER A 29 -3.40 -7.01 4.31
CA SER A 29 -4.72 -7.53 3.96
C SER A 29 -5.85 -6.69 4.57
N LYS A 30 -5.72 -6.27 5.83
CA LYS A 30 -6.71 -5.39 6.49
C LYS A 30 -6.73 -4.01 5.84
N PHE A 31 -5.56 -3.47 5.49
CA PHE A 31 -5.43 -2.20 4.78
C PHE A 31 -6.13 -2.22 3.41
N ILE A 32 -5.84 -3.22 2.56
CA ILE A 32 -6.48 -3.36 1.24
C ILE A 32 -7.98 -3.60 1.38
N ALA A 33 -8.41 -4.41 2.36
CA ALA A 33 -9.83 -4.62 2.64
C ALA A 33 -10.52 -3.31 3.04
N GLY A 34 -9.90 -2.50 3.90
CA GLY A 34 -10.43 -1.21 4.32
C GLY A 34 -10.48 -0.19 3.18
N LEU A 35 -9.46 -0.13 2.32
CA LEU A 35 -9.46 0.71 1.11
C LEU A 35 -10.65 0.36 0.21
N LYS A 36 -10.90 -0.94 -0.02
CA LYS A 36 -12.05 -1.40 -0.81
C LYS A 36 -13.38 -1.03 -0.15
N LYS A 37 -13.49 -1.17 1.17
CA LYS A 37 -14.70 -0.80 1.93
C LYS A 37 -15.00 0.70 1.84
N LYS A 38 -13.97 1.54 1.92
CA LYS A 38 -14.11 3.01 1.81
C LYS A 38 -14.11 3.51 0.36
N LYS A 39 -14.15 2.60 -0.63
CA LYS A 39 -14.14 2.88 -2.08
C LYS A 39 -12.95 3.76 -2.52
N ILE A 40 -11.80 3.60 -1.87
CA ILE A 40 -10.57 4.32 -2.22
C ILE A 40 -9.82 3.49 -3.27
N GLU A 41 -9.93 3.90 -4.53
CA GLU A 41 -9.29 3.24 -5.68
C GLU A 41 -7.85 3.74 -5.91
N LEU A 42 -7.00 3.58 -4.90
CA LEU A 42 -5.58 3.93 -5.00
C LEU A 42 -4.75 2.78 -5.56
N ASP A 43 -3.88 3.12 -6.50
CA ASP A 43 -2.98 2.16 -7.14
C ASP A 43 -1.80 1.77 -6.23
N ARG A 44 -1.37 0.51 -6.34
CA ARG A 44 -0.27 -0.01 -5.50
C ARG A 44 1.07 0.68 -5.76
N LYS A 45 1.28 1.17 -6.98
CA LYS A 45 2.46 1.97 -7.32
C LYS A 45 2.51 3.26 -6.49
N ILE A 46 1.38 3.98 -6.44
CA ILE A 46 1.26 5.25 -5.72
C ILE A 46 1.37 4.99 -4.22
N LEU A 47 0.70 3.95 -3.70
CA LEU A 47 0.79 3.59 -2.29
C LEU A 47 2.23 3.26 -1.86
N ALA A 48 2.99 2.54 -2.70
CA ALA A 48 4.39 2.25 -2.44
C ALA A 48 5.27 3.51 -2.50
N GLU A 49 5.03 4.40 -3.46
CA GLU A 49 5.75 5.68 -3.54
C GLU A 49 5.44 6.60 -2.35
N LEU A 50 4.18 6.65 -1.90
CA LEU A 50 3.78 7.37 -0.70
C LEU A 50 4.42 6.78 0.56
N ALA A 51 4.55 5.44 0.63
CA ALA A 51 5.23 4.79 1.75
C ALA A 51 6.70 5.22 1.87
N GLU A 52 7.38 5.41 0.74
CA GLU A 52 8.81 5.74 0.71
C GLU A 52 9.08 7.26 0.82
N ARG A 53 8.32 8.08 0.09
CA ARG A 53 8.56 9.53 0.01
C ARG A 53 7.75 10.35 1.01
N HIS A 54 6.57 9.87 1.39
CA HIS A 54 5.60 10.63 2.18
C HIS A 54 4.93 9.77 3.27
N PRO A 55 5.72 9.24 4.24
CA PRO A 55 5.20 8.34 5.27
C PRO A 55 4.05 8.99 6.08
N ASN A 56 4.10 10.31 6.28
CA ASN A 56 3.05 11.07 6.96
C ASN A 56 1.69 11.00 6.23
N VAL A 57 1.70 11.02 4.89
CA VAL A 57 0.48 10.92 4.08
C VAL A 57 -0.07 9.50 4.14
N LEU A 58 0.79 8.50 4.02
CA LEU A 58 0.38 7.11 4.13
C LEU A 58 -0.22 6.81 5.51
N LYS A 59 0.37 7.35 6.59
CA LYS A 59 -0.18 7.22 7.95
C LYS A 59 -1.60 7.76 8.05
N LYS A 60 -1.87 8.95 7.51
CA LYS A 60 -3.24 9.51 7.45
C LYS A 60 -4.19 8.60 6.68
N ILE A 61 -3.76 8.00 5.57
CA ILE A 61 -4.58 7.05 4.81
C ILE A 61 -4.85 5.79 5.65
N ILE A 62 -3.84 5.26 6.34
CA ILE A 62 -3.98 4.08 7.20
C ILE A 62 -4.96 4.36 8.35
N GLU A 63 -4.86 5.52 9.01
CA GLU A 63 -5.80 5.96 10.05
C GLU A 63 -7.20 6.16 9.48
N ALA A 64 -7.31 6.78 8.30
CA ALA A 64 -8.57 6.95 7.60
C ALA A 64 -9.16 5.66 7.06
N VAL A 65 -8.43 4.53 7.08
CA VAL A 65 -8.87 3.21 6.59
C VAL A 65 -9.12 2.22 7.71
N LYS A 66 -8.46 2.41 8.87
CA LYS A 66 -8.81 1.77 10.15
C LYS A 66 -10.32 1.89 10.42
#